data_AF-G8QQP1-F1
#
_entry.id   AF-G8QQP1-F1
#
_cell.length_a   1.000
_cell.length_b   1.000
_cell.length_c   1.000
_cell.angle_alpha   90.00
_cell.angle_beta   90.00
_cell.angle_gamma   90.00
#
_symmetry.space_group_name_H-M   'P 1'
#
loop_
_entity.id
_entity.type
_entity.pdbx_description
1 polymer ?
#
loop_
_entity_poly.entity_id
_entity_poly.type
_entity_poly.pdbx_seq_one_letter_code
_entity_poly.pdbx_strand_id
1 'polypeptide(L)' 'MSKAHRGSGIRTEVNHGRGVCPVCKRTAVKVLYEATVEGEKAKVCKSCNASLKAAAK' A
#
# COMPACT_ATOMS: atom_id res chain seq x y z
N MET A 1 17.05 -13.54 17.48
CA MET A 1 16.07 -12.93 16.54
C MET A 1 16.76 -11.87 15.68
N SER A 2 17.52 -12.28 14.65
CA SER A 2 18.13 -11.32 13.72
C SER A 2 17.05 -10.74 12.80
N LYS A 3 16.67 -9.48 13.01
CA LYS A 3 15.74 -8.74 12.13
C LYS A 3 16.40 -8.31 10.81
N ALA A 4 17.40 -9.05 10.34
CA ALA A 4 18.35 -8.61 9.32
C ALA A 4 17.69 -8.26 7.97
N HIS A 5 16.59 -8.94 7.62
CA HIS A 5 15.87 -8.72 6.35
C HIS A 5 14.55 -7.98 6.51
N ARG A 6 14.26 -7.40 7.69
CA ARG A 6 12.98 -6.72 7.92
C ARG A 6 12.94 -5.39 7.17
N GLY A 7 12.16 -5.31 6.11
CA GLY A 7 11.96 -4.08 5.32
C GLY A 7 12.99 -3.83 4.23
N SER A 8 13.86 -4.80 3.91
CA SER A 8 14.82 -4.70 2.80
C SER A 8 14.12 -4.42 1.46
N GLY A 9 13.05 -5.15 1.13
CA GLY A 9 12.28 -4.93 -0.10
C GLY A 9 11.51 -3.61 -0.15
N ILE A 10 11.25 -2.96 0.99
CA ILE A 10 10.61 -1.64 1.00
C ILE A 10 11.65 -0.56 0.71
N ARG A 11 12.93 -0.78 1.05
CA ARG A 11 13.99 0.21 0.84
C ARG A 11 14.30 0.45 -0.63
N THR A 12 14.10 -0.55 -1.48
CA THR A 12 14.33 -0.48 -2.94
C THR A 12 13.23 0.27 -3.68
N GLU A 13 12.04 0.38 -3.09
CA GLU A 13 10.94 1.15 -3.68
C GLU A 13 11.21 2.66 -3.59
N VAL A 14 10.73 3.41 -4.59
CA VAL A 14 10.79 4.88 -4.60
C VAL A 14 10.13 5.43 -3.32
N ASN A 15 10.83 6.34 -2.63
CA ASN A 15 10.41 6.89 -1.34
C ASN A 15 10.04 5.82 -0.29
N HIS A 16 10.67 4.66 -0.37
CA HIS A 16 10.38 3.52 0.49
C HIS A 16 8.90 3.08 0.44
N GLY A 17 8.30 3.19 -0.76
CA GLY A 17 6.90 2.86 -1.03
C GLY A 17 5.90 3.84 -0.43
N ARG A 18 6.34 5.03 0.00
CA ARG A 18 5.45 6.08 0.50
C ARG A 18 4.92 6.92 -0.65
N GLY A 19 3.65 7.28 -0.57
CA GLY A 19 2.99 8.13 -1.53
C GLY A 19 1.63 8.62 -1.03
N VAL A 20 0.81 9.07 -1.97
CA VAL A 20 -0.56 9.47 -1.72
C VAL A 20 -1.48 8.29 -2.03
N CYS A 21 -2.34 7.90 -1.09
CA CYS A 21 -3.32 6.86 -1.34
C CYS A 21 -4.45 7.40 -2.24
N PRO A 22 -4.78 6.75 -3.38
CA PRO A 22 -5.83 7.25 -4.28
C PRO A 22 -7.23 7.18 -3.65
N VAL A 23 -7.46 6.23 -2.72
CA VAL A 23 -8.77 6.02 -2.09
C VAL A 23 -9.02 7.01 -0.95
N CYS A 24 -8.10 7.07 0.03
CA CYS A 24 -8.30 7.89 1.23
C CYS A 24 -7.53 9.22 1.22
N LYS A 25 -6.82 9.54 0.13
CA LYS A 25 -6.06 10.78 -0.08
C LYS A 25 -5.01 11.12 0.99
N ARG A 26 -4.69 10.16 1.88
CA ARG A 26 -3.63 10.33 2.89
C ARG A 26 -2.27 10.42 2.20
N THR A 27 -1.45 11.35 2.66
CA THR A 27 -0.08 11.58 2.18
C THR A 27 0.96 10.88 3.07
N ALA A 28 2.17 10.68 2.55
CA ALA A 28 3.29 10.02 3.25
C ALA A 28 3.00 8.60 3.80
N VAL A 29 1.96 7.93 3.29
CA VAL A 29 1.56 6.57 3.68
C VAL A 29 2.13 5.52 2.72
N LYS A 30 2.35 4.31 3.23
CA LYS A 30 2.80 3.19 2.39
C LYS A 30 1.69 2.73 1.45
N VAL A 31 1.89 2.91 0.16
CA VAL A 31 1.04 2.46 -0.95
C VAL A 31 1.71 1.26 -1.62
N LEU A 32 1.60 0.11 -0.96
CA LEU A 32 2.29 -1.13 -1.35
C LEU A 32 1.33 -2.22 -1.84
N TYR A 33 0.02 -2.03 -1.66
CA TYR A 33 -0.96 -3.07 -1.94
C TYR A 33 -1.67 -2.77 -3.24
N GLU A 34 -1.69 -3.73 -4.16
CA GLU A 34 -2.46 -3.57 -5.38
C GLU A 34 -3.93 -3.84 -5.12
N ALA A 35 -4.79 -2.93 -5.60
CA ALA A 35 -6.23 -3.08 -5.60
C ALA A 35 -6.81 -2.44 -6.86
N THR A 36 -7.94 -2.96 -7.32
CA THR A 36 -8.70 -2.33 -8.41
C THR A 36 -9.50 -1.16 -7.82
N VAL A 37 -9.19 0.05 -8.25
CA VAL A 37 -9.89 1.29 -7.88
C VAL A 37 -10.47 1.85 -9.16
N GLU A 38 -11.79 2.01 -9.24
CA GLU A 38 -12.47 2.63 -10.40
C GLU A 38 -12.19 1.93 -11.75
N GLY A 39 -11.91 0.62 -11.74
CA GLY A 39 -11.61 -0.18 -12.93
C GLY A 39 -10.13 -0.27 -13.28
N GLU A 40 -9.26 0.53 -12.65
CA GLU A 40 -7.82 0.50 -12.85
C GLU A 40 -7.08 -0.15 -11.67
N LYS A 41 -5.97 -0.84 -11.97
CA LYS A 41 -5.10 -1.40 -10.93
C LYS A 41 -4.23 -0.27 -10.35
N ALA A 42 -4.46 0.05 -9.08
CA ALA A 42 -3.69 1.07 -8.37
C ALA A 42 -3.08 0.51 -7.08
N LYS A 43 -1.92 1.07 -6.69
CA LYS A 43 -1.33 0.81 -5.38
C LYS A 43 -2.06 1.64 -4.32
N VAL A 44 -2.66 0.97 -3.34
CA VAL A 44 -3.42 1.54 -2.22
C VAL A 44 -2.71 1.30 -0.88
N CYS A 45 -3.12 2.07 0.13
CA CYS A 45 -2.59 1.90 1.48
C CYS A 45 -3.18 0.66 2.18
N LYS A 46 -2.50 0.19 3.23
CA LYS A 46 -2.90 -1.01 3.99
C LYS A 46 -4.36 -0.97 4.45
N SER A 47 -4.82 0.17 4.97
CA SER A 47 -6.17 0.33 5.50
C SER A 47 -7.22 0.21 4.39
N CYS A 48 -7.01 0.90 3.26
CA CYS A 48 -7.95 0.83 2.13
C CYS A 48 -7.99 -0.56 1.52
N ASN A 49 -6.86 -1.27 1.41
CA ASN A 49 -6.86 -2.66 0.97
C ASN A 49 -7.73 -3.55 1.88
N ALA A 50 -7.62 -3.39 3.20
CA ALA A 50 -8.46 -4.15 4.15
C ALA A 50 -9.95 -3.83 3.99
N SER A 51 -10.30 -2.55 3.83
CA SER A 51 -11.69 -2.12 3.60
C SER A 51 -12.25 -2.66 2.28
N LEU A 52 -11.48 -2.60 1.19
CA LEU A 52 -11.89 -3.12 -0.11
C LEU A 52 -12.09 -4.64 -0.08
N LYS A 53 -11.21 -5.38 0.60
CA LYS A 53 -11.36 -6.82 0.81
C LYS A 53 -12.58 -7.18 1.67
N ALA A 54 -12.89 -6.37 2.68
CA ALA A 54 -14.05 -6.59 3.54
C ALA A 54 -15.37 -6.29 2.81
N ALA A 55 -15.39 -5.27 1.94
CA ALA A 55 -16.56 -4.93 1.14
C ALA A 55 -16.84 -5.91 -0.01
N ALA A 56 -15.82 -6.65 -0.46
CA ALA A 56 -15.95 -7.70 -1.49
C ALA A 56 -16.44 -9.05 -0.92
N LYS A 57 -16.72 -9.14 0.38
CA LYS A 57 -17.28 -10.32 1.06
C LYS A 57 -18.78 -10.16 1.26
#